data_AF-A0A7S2UUE7-F1
#
_entry.id   AF-A0A7S2UUE7-F1
#
_cell.length_a   1.000
_cell.length_b   1.000
_cell.length_c   1.000
_cell.angle_alpha   90.00
_cell.angle_beta   90.00
_cell.angle_gamma   90.00
#
_symmetry.space_group_name_H-M   'P 1'
#
loop_
_entity.id
_entity.type
_entity.pdbx_description
1 polymer ?
#
loop_
_entity_poly.entity_id
_entity_poly.type
_entity_poly.pdbx_seq_one_letter_code
_entity_poly.pdbx_strand_id
1 'polypeptide(L)'
;GVGAPDVVVLGGGLWDALHKGSTSQFSQDVEELSTQLQEEEAVKVWLVPSTVIDSRLNSAEKKEKMTEVVVQSYRDVVNESGLLSHTDGQIDGPSLTQGRSGTSLDGVHYSDETYDMFAQVFGNLVKFAHAHKEAEGNQQKAQGRRKLGLMANPILGLMVLGVISGMLLLKDSYVAPPMIFMRLFLKPGDELSWQTVYGSLHRRLGINAPMTAP
;
A
#
# COMPACT_ATOMS: atom_id res chain seq x y z
N GLY A 1 -10.77 -33.93 4.26
CA GLY A 1 -10.65 -33.28 2.94
C GLY A 1 -9.39 -32.47 2.96
N VAL A 2 -8.62 -32.49 1.88
CA VAL A 2 -7.48 -31.57 1.72
C VAL A 2 -8.08 -30.16 1.58
N GLY A 3 -7.60 -29.20 2.37
CA GLY A 3 -8.04 -27.81 2.27
C GLY A 3 -7.61 -27.19 0.93
N ALA A 4 -8.16 -26.00 0.62
CA ALA A 4 -7.65 -25.19 -0.48
C ALA A 4 -6.16 -24.86 -0.25
N PRO A 5 -5.35 -24.74 -1.31
CA PRO A 5 -3.94 -24.42 -1.18
C PRO A 5 -3.74 -22.96 -0.71
N ASP A 6 -2.72 -22.72 0.11
CA ASP A 6 -2.30 -21.36 0.48
C ASP A 6 -1.43 -20.70 -0.61
N VAL A 7 -0.75 -21.52 -1.40
CA VAL A 7 0.18 -21.11 -2.47
C VAL A 7 -0.01 -22.01 -3.69
N VAL A 8 -0.11 -21.41 -4.86
CA VAL A 8 -0.16 -22.08 -6.16
C VAL A 8 1.03 -21.60 -6.99
N VAL A 9 1.88 -22.53 -7.40
CA VAL A 9 3.04 -22.28 -8.26
C VAL A 9 2.77 -22.87 -9.63
N LEU A 10 2.90 -22.05 -10.65
CA LEU A 10 2.55 -22.39 -12.03
C LEU A 10 3.78 -22.14 -12.91
N GLY A 11 3.87 -22.85 -14.02
CA GLY A 11 4.90 -22.63 -15.03
C GLY A 11 4.59 -23.47 -16.26
N GLY A 12 5.00 -22.98 -17.42
CA GLY A 12 4.74 -23.62 -18.71
C GLY A 12 5.68 -23.12 -19.79
N GLY A 13 5.64 -23.75 -20.97
CA GLY A 13 6.42 -23.32 -22.13
C GLY A 13 7.51 -24.30 -22.56
N LEU A 14 8.35 -24.82 -21.65
CA LEU A 14 9.41 -25.78 -22.05
C LEU A 14 8.83 -27.10 -22.56
N TRP A 15 7.89 -27.68 -21.82
CA TRP A 15 7.22 -28.92 -22.20
C TRP A 15 6.30 -28.71 -23.41
N ASP A 16 5.60 -27.58 -23.46
CA ASP A 16 4.74 -27.20 -24.58
C ASP A 16 5.53 -27.03 -25.88
N ALA A 17 6.70 -26.39 -25.82
CA ALA A 17 7.62 -26.29 -26.95
C ALA A 17 8.07 -27.66 -27.44
N LEU A 18 8.49 -28.55 -26.52
CA LEU A 18 8.98 -29.87 -26.88
C LEU A 18 7.90 -30.78 -27.51
N HIS A 19 6.71 -30.81 -26.92
CA HIS A 19 5.71 -31.84 -27.25
C HIS A 19 4.51 -31.34 -28.04
N LYS A 20 4.06 -30.11 -27.83
CA LYS A 20 2.92 -29.54 -28.58
C LYS A 20 3.40 -28.79 -29.82
N GLY A 21 4.49 -28.03 -29.70
CA GLY A 21 5.10 -27.28 -30.80
C GLY A 21 4.20 -26.19 -31.41
N SER A 22 3.18 -25.75 -30.69
CA SER A 22 2.24 -24.71 -31.13
C SER A 22 2.13 -23.60 -30.08
N THR A 23 2.64 -22.42 -30.41
CA THR A 23 2.48 -21.20 -29.60
C THR A 23 1.04 -20.70 -29.60
N SER A 24 0.29 -20.93 -30.68
CA SER A 24 -1.13 -20.58 -30.76
C SER A 24 -1.98 -21.40 -29.78
N GLN A 25 -1.73 -22.71 -29.67
CA GLN A 25 -2.44 -23.54 -28.69
C GLN A 25 -2.03 -23.13 -27.27
N PHE A 26 -0.74 -22.90 -27.05
CA PHE A 26 -0.25 -22.44 -25.75
C PHE A 26 -0.85 -21.09 -25.34
N SER A 27 -1.05 -20.15 -26.27
CA SER A 27 -1.73 -18.88 -26.01
C SER A 27 -3.16 -19.08 -25.49
N GLN A 28 -3.92 -19.98 -26.12
CA GLN A 28 -5.28 -20.31 -25.66
C GLN A 28 -5.28 -20.93 -24.27
N ASP A 29 -4.37 -21.89 -24.03
CA ASP A 29 -4.22 -22.55 -22.72
C ASP A 29 -3.86 -21.51 -21.62
N VAL A 30 -3.01 -20.52 -21.95
CA VAL A 30 -2.59 -19.46 -21.04
C VAL A 30 -3.71 -18.44 -20.78
N GLU A 31 -4.50 -18.08 -21.79
CA GLU A 31 -5.67 -17.20 -21.62
C GLU A 31 -6.75 -17.84 -20.74
N GLU A 32 -7.01 -19.13 -20.92
CA GLU A 32 -7.93 -19.89 -20.07
C GLU A 32 -7.42 -19.93 -18.62
N LEU A 33 -6.14 -20.25 -18.42
CA LEU A 33 -5.52 -20.24 -17.09
C LEU A 33 -5.62 -18.85 -16.43
N SER A 34 -5.37 -17.79 -17.19
CA SER A 34 -5.46 -16.40 -16.71
C SER A 34 -6.84 -16.08 -16.14
N THR A 35 -7.90 -16.57 -16.78
CA THR A 35 -9.28 -16.42 -16.30
C THR A 35 -9.50 -17.19 -14.99
N GLN A 36 -9.00 -18.43 -14.88
CA GLN A 36 -9.14 -19.25 -13.68
C GLN A 36 -8.41 -18.63 -12.47
N LEU A 37 -7.26 -17.97 -12.68
CA LEU A 37 -6.48 -17.35 -11.61
C LEU A 37 -7.12 -16.11 -10.99
N GLN A 38 -8.13 -15.51 -11.63
CA GLN A 38 -8.85 -14.36 -11.07
C GLN A 38 -9.63 -14.73 -9.80
N GLU A 39 -10.18 -15.95 -9.76
CA GLU A 39 -11.00 -16.43 -8.64
C GLU A 39 -10.18 -17.13 -7.55
N GLU A 40 -8.90 -17.41 -7.82
CA GLU A 40 -8.02 -18.09 -6.89
C GLU A 40 -7.53 -17.14 -5.79
N GLU A 41 -7.78 -17.50 -4.52
CA GLU A 41 -7.41 -16.70 -3.35
C GLU A 41 -5.97 -16.96 -2.90
N ALA A 42 -5.41 -18.14 -3.21
CA ALA A 42 -4.04 -18.53 -2.90
C ALA A 42 -3.00 -17.53 -3.42
N VAL A 43 -1.82 -17.52 -2.81
CA VAL A 43 -0.67 -16.79 -3.37
C VAL A 43 -0.27 -17.45 -4.70
N LYS A 44 -0.32 -16.70 -5.80
CA LYS A 44 -0.07 -17.18 -7.16
C LYS A 44 1.31 -16.75 -7.63
N VAL A 45 2.15 -17.71 -7.98
CA VAL A 45 3.50 -17.44 -8.49
C VAL A 45 3.67 -18.07 -9.87
N TRP A 46 4.12 -17.28 -10.85
CA TRP A 46 4.50 -17.79 -12.16
C TRP A 46 6.02 -18.01 -12.26
N LEU A 47 6.42 -19.22 -12.64
CA LEU A 47 7.79 -19.60 -12.92
C LEU A 47 8.05 -19.44 -14.43
N VAL A 48 8.83 -18.43 -14.78
CA VAL A 48 9.24 -18.19 -16.17
C VAL A 48 10.31 -19.24 -16.55
N PRO A 49 10.17 -19.92 -17.70
CA PRO A 49 11.18 -20.85 -18.21
C PRO A 49 12.61 -20.30 -18.19
N SER A 50 13.55 -21.04 -17.62
CA SER A 50 14.98 -20.72 -17.64
C SER A 50 15.54 -20.60 -19.05
N THR A 51 16.71 -19.96 -19.20
CA THR A 51 17.45 -19.93 -20.46
C THR A 51 17.81 -21.34 -20.93
N VAL A 52 17.57 -21.64 -22.20
CA VAL A 52 18.00 -22.86 -22.87
C VAL A 52 19.38 -22.66 -23.50
N ILE A 53 20.25 -23.66 -23.35
CA ILE A 53 21.60 -23.65 -23.93
C ILE A 53 21.62 -24.54 -25.18
N ASP A 54 21.36 -23.94 -26.35
CA ASP A 54 21.23 -24.63 -27.64
C ASP A 54 22.38 -25.62 -27.91
N SER A 55 23.61 -25.21 -27.62
CA SER A 55 24.82 -26.04 -27.82
C SER A 55 24.87 -27.31 -26.97
N ARG A 56 24.05 -27.40 -25.91
CA ARG A 56 23.98 -28.54 -24.98
C ARG A 56 22.74 -29.41 -25.18
N LEU A 57 21.83 -29.04 -26.07
CA LEU A 57 20.66 -29.86 -26.40
C LEU A 57 21.13 -31.21 -26.99
N ASN A 58 20.71 -32.30 -26.35
CA ASN A 58 21.28 -33.63 -26.56
C ASN A 58 20.46 -34.57 -27.46
N SER A 59 19.30 -34.12 -27.95
CA SER A 59 18.49 -34.87 -28.92
C SER A 59 18.15 -34.03 -30.15
N ALA A 60 17.88 -34.68 -31.28
CA ALA A 60 17.46 -34.00 -32.50
C ALA A 60 16.16 -33.23 -32.29
N GLU A 61 15.19 -33.85 -31.60
CA GLU A 61 13.91 -33.22 -31.28
C GLU A 61 14.08 -31.95 -30.44
N LYS A 62 14.91 -31.99 -29.38
CA LYS A 62 15.19 -30.80 -28.57
C LYS A 62 15.84 -29.70 -29.42
N LYS A 63 16.82 -30.04 -30.27
CA LYS A 63 17.51 -29.07 -31.14
C LYS A 63 16.58 -28.40 -32.15
N GLU A 64 15.51 -29.07 -32.55
CA GLU A 64 14.51 -28.51 -33.45
C GLU A 64 13.48 -27.66 -32.70
N LYS A 65 12.97 -28.16 -31.57
CA LYS A 65 11.77 -27.62 -30.91
C LYS A 65 12.01 -26.80 -29.65
N MET A 66 13.21 -26.84 -29.08
CA MET A 66 13.51 -26.21 -27.79
C MET A 66 14.71 -25.26 -27.88
N THR A 67 15.05 -24.73 -29.04
CA THR A 67 16.07 -23.67 -29.08
C THR A 67 15.63 -22.48 -28.22
N GLU A 68 16.58 -21.69 -27.72
CA GLU A 68 16.28 -20.53 -26.90
C GLU A 68 15.37 -19.54 -27.63
N VAL A 69 15.52 -19.40 -28.95
CA VAL A 69 14.61 -18.59 -29.78
C VAL A 69 13.19 -19.13 -29.75
N VAL A 70 13.00 -20.45 -29.85
CA VAL A 70 11.68 -21.06 -29.75
C VAL A 70 11.10 -20.86 -28.36
N VAL A 71 11.86 -21.15 -27.29
CA VAL A 71 11.37 -20.98 -25.91
C VAL A 71 11.08 -19.52 -25.58
N GLN A 72 11.83 -18.57 -26.13
CA GLN A 72 11.53 -17.14 -25.98
C GLN A 72 10.13 -16.81 -26.52
N SER A 73 9.73 -17.36 -27.67
CA SER A 73 8.38 -17.13 -28.20
C SER A 73 7.26 -17.60 -27.26
N TYR A 74 7.50 -18.64 -26.45
CA TYR A 74 6.55 -19.07 -25.42
C TYR A 74 6.55 -18.12 -24.22
N ARG A 75 7.70 -17.54 -23.85
CA ARG A 75 7.75 -16.49 -22.81
C ARG A 75 6.99 -15.25 -23.25
N ASP A 76 7.12 -14.87 -24.53
CA ASP A 76 6.43 -13.71 -25.10
C ASP A 76 4.91 -13.89 -25.06
N VAL A 77 4.40 -15.08 -25.39
CA VAL A 77 2.96 -15.41 -25.25
C VAL A 77 2.45 -15.15 -23.83
N VAL A 78 3.22 -15.54 -22.80
CA VAL A 78 2.81 -15.29 -21.40
C VAL A 78 2.85 -13.80 -21.05
N ASN A 79 3.85 -13.07 -21.55
CA ASN A 79 3.95 -11.63 -21.32
C ASN A 79 2.78 -10.86 -21.96
N GLU A 80 2.29 -11.33 -23.10
CA GLU A 80 1.23 -10.69 -23.87
C GLU A 80 -0.19 -11.09 -23.42
N SER A 81 -0.35 -12.22 -22.74
CA SER A 81 -1.67 -12.78 -22.37
C SER A 81 -2.36 -12.11 -21.18
N GLY A 82 -1.66 -11.23 -20.46
CA GLY A 82 -2.15 -10.64 -19.21
C GLY A 82 -2.16 -11.60 -18.01
N LEU A 83 -1.70 -12.86 -18.17
CA LEU A 83 -1.58 -13.85 -17.09
C LEU A 83 -0.84 -13.27 -15.88
N LEU A 84 0.27 -12.57 -16.13
CA LEU A 84 1.14 -12.03 -15.08
C LEU A 84 0.45 -10.94 -14.23
N SER A 85 -0.60 -10.28 -14.72
CA SER A 85 -1.38 -9.34 -13.91
C SER A 85 -2.30 -10.01 -12.89
N HIS A 86 -2.53 -11.32 -13.02
CA HIS A 86 -3.34 -12.11 -12.09
C HIS A 86 -2.48 -12.95 -11.14
N THR A 87 -1.15 -12.80 -11.17
CA THR A 87 -0.23 -13.43 -10.22
C THR A 87 0.22 -12.44 -9.16
N ASP A 88 0.58 -12.96 -7.99
CA ASP A 88 1.17 -12.19 -6.90
C ASP A 88 2.69 -11.98 -7.11
N GLY A 89 3.27 -12.67 -8.09
CA GLY A 89 4.66 -12.49 -8.49
C GLY A 89 5.16 -13.48 -9.52
N GLN A 90 6.41 -13.26 -9.95
CA GLN A 90 7.09 -14.09 -10.94
C GLN A 90 8.51 -14.43 -10.50
N ILE A 91 8.96 -15.62 -10.89
CA ILE A 91 10.35 -16.04 -10.81
C ILE A 91 10.93 -16.00 -12.22
N ASP A 92 11.79 -15.01 -12.46
CA ASP A 92 12.44 -14.79 -13.75
C ASP A 92 13.57 -15.81 -13.96
N GLY A 93 13.23 -16.93 -14.58
CA GLY A 93 14.17 -17.99 -14.88
C GLY A 93 15.39 -17.52 -15.70
N PRO A 94 15.20 -16.80 -16.82
CA PRO A 94 16.32 -16.31 -17.63
C PRO A 94 17.31 -15.46 -16.84
N SER A 95 16.82 -14.54 -16.01
CA SER A 95 17.69 -13.73 -15.14
C SER A 95 18.45 -14.59 -14.13
N LEU A 96 17.82 -15.60 -13.53
CA LEU A 96 18.48 -16.50 -12.57
C LEU A 96 19.49 -17.45 -13.21
N THR A 97 19.35 -17.74 -14.49
CA THR A 97 20.27 -18.60 -15.24
C THR A 97 21.32 -17.83 -16.06
N GLN A 98 21.28 -16.50 -16.03
CA GLN A 98 22.23 -15.66 -16.73
C GLN A 98 23.67 -15.93 -16.28
N GLY A 99 24.56 -16.19 -17.23
CA GLY A 99 25.96 -16.53 -16.93
C GLY A 99 26.18 -17.93 -16.34
N ARG A 100 25.12 -18.73 -16.17
CA ARG A 100 25.20 -20.09 -15.60
C ARG A 100 25.12 -21.20 -16.65
N SER A 101 25.29 -20.89 -17.93
CA SER A 101 25.26 -21.85 -19.04
C SER A 101 26.19 -23.06 -18.83
N GLY A 102 27.32 -22.83 -18.14
CA GLY A 102 28.28 -23.86 -17.76
C GLY A 102 27.72 -24.97 -16.86
N THR A 103 26.66 -24.68 -16.11
CA THR A 103 26.05 -25.59 -15.12
C THR A 103 24.86 -26.38 -15.66
N SER A 104 24.43 -26.12 -16.90
CA SER A 104 23.33 -26.87 -17.53
C SER A 104 23.77 -28.25 -18.00
N LEU A 105 23.06 -29.31 -17.62
CA LEU A 105 23.45 -30.69 -17.94
C LEU A 105 23.09 -31.10 -19.37
N ASP A 106 21.93 -30.67 -19.87
CA ASP A 106 21.36 -31.10 -21.14
C ASP A 106 20.80 -29.95 -21.99
N GLY A 107 21.19 -28.73 -21.64
CA GLY A 107 20.69 -27.49 -22.22
C GLY A 107 19.41 -26.96 -21.58
N VAL A 108 18.73 -27.71 -20.72
CA VAL A 108 17.46 -27.31 -20.09
C VAL A 108 17.54 -27.38 -18.57
N HIS A 109 18.06 -28.48 -18.03
CA HIS A 109 18.21 -28.70 -16.60
C HIS A 109 19.51 -28.08 -16.10
N TYR A 110 19.46 -27.43 -14.95
CA TYR A 110 20.60 -26.78 -14.29
C TYR A 110 21.05 -27.58 -13.08
N SER A 111 22.19 -27.20 -12.50
CA SER A 111 22.72 -27.82 -11.28
C SER A 111 21.87 -27.51 -10.04
N ASP A 112 22.07 -28.29 -8.98
CA ASP A 112 21.39 -28.12 -7.69
C ASP A 112 21.62 -26.72 -7.11
N GLU A 113 22.82 -26.14 -7.23
CA GLU A 113 23.10 -24.79 -6.73
C GLU A 113 22.27 -23.74 -7.46
N THR A 114 21.91 -23.98 -8.73
CA THR A 114 21.00 -23.09 -9.46
C THR A 114 19.59 -23.25 -8.92
N TYR A 115 19.12 -24.47 -8.69
CA TYR A 115 17.80 -24.72 -8.08
C TYR A 115 17.68 -24.17 -6.65
N ASP A 116 18.76 -24.16 -5.86
CA ASP A 116 18.80 -23.51 -4.55
C ASP A 116 18.53 -22.01 -4.65
N MET A 117 19.04 -21.33 -5.68
CA MET A 117 18.72 -19.92 -5.92
C MET A 117 17.24 -19.72 -6.26
N PHE A 118 16.67 -20.58 -7.10
CA PHE A 118 15.24 -20.54 -7.42
C PHE A 118 14.40 -20.74 -6.14
N ALA A 119 14.76 -21.70 -5.30
CA ALA A 119 14.07 -21.96 -4.04
C ALA A 119 14.16 -20.76 -3.07
N GLN A 120 15.33 -20.11 -3.00
CA GLN A 120 15.52 -18.93 -2.15
C GLN A 120 14.69 -17.74 -2.64
N VAL A 121 14.67 -17.49 -3.96
CA VAL A 121 13.86 -16.42 -4.57
C VAL A 121 12.37 -16.72 -4.36
N PHE A 122 11.94 -17.96 -4.58
CA PHE A 122 10.57 -18.40 -4.32
C PHE A 122 10.15 -18.16 -2.87
N GLY A 123 10.96 -18.59 -1.90
CA GLY A 123 10.65 -18.40 -0.48
C GLY A 123 10.52 -16.92 -0.08
N ASN A 124 11.41 -16.08 -0.60
CA ASN A 124 11.33 -14.63 -0.39
C ASN A 124 10.09 -14.03 -1.02
N LEU A 125 9.74 -14.46 -2.23
CA LEU A 125 8.56 -13.99 -2.96
C LEU A 125 7.26 -14.35 -2.23
N VAL A 126 7.10 -15.61 -1.82
CA VAL A 126 5.91 -16.06 -1.07
C VAL A 126 5.78 -15.30 0.24
N LYS A 127 6.88 -15.12 0.97
CA LYS A 127 6.87 -14.34 2.21
C LYS A 127 6.41 -12.90 1.98
N PHE A 128 6.88 -12.27 0.91
CA PHE A 128 6.48 -10.90 0.55
C PHE A 128 5.01 -10.83 0.14
N ALA A 129 4.55 -11.72 -0.74
CA ALA A 129 3.17 -11.77 -1.22
C ALA A 129 2.17 -12.04 -0.08
N HIS A 130 2.49 -12.96 0.83
CA HIS A 130 1.65 -13.25 1.99
C HIS A 130 1.51 -12.02 2.90
N ALA A 131 2.63 -11.35 3.22
CA ALA A 131 2.61 -10.15 4.03
C ALA A 131 1.79 -9.02 3.38
N HIS A 132 1.84 -8.90 2.05
CA HIS A 132 1.04 -7.92 1.31
C HIS A 132 -0.46 -8.21 1.42
N LYS A 133 -0.88 -9.46 1.17
CA LYS A 133 -2.29 -9.87 1.31
C LYS A 133 -2.83 -9.68 2.73
N GLU A 134 -2.03 -10.01 3.75
CA GLU A 134 -2.40 -9.75 5.15
C GLU A 134 -2.58 -8.26 5.43
N ALA A 135 -1.70 -7.41 4.89
CA ALA A 135 -1.78 -5.97 5.06
C ALA A 135 -3.04 -5.38 4.39
N GLU A 136 -3.36 -5.81 3.16
CA GLU A 136 -4.58 -5.39 2.44
C GLU A 136 -5.85 -5.82 3.16
N GLY A 137 -5.93 -7.08 3.60
CA GLY A 137 -7.05 -7.58 4.38
C GLY A 137 -7.25 -6.83 5.70
N ASN A 138 -6.14 -6.46 6.37
CA ASN A 138 -6.18 -5.66 7.59
C ASN A 138 -6.60 -4.21 7.32
N GLN A 139 -6.19 -3.61 6.20
CA GLN A 139 -6.64 -2.27 5.80
C GLN A 139 -8.12 -2.23 5.46
N GLN A 140 -8.65 -3.22 4.73
CA GLN A 140 -10.08 -3.32 4.44
C GLN A 140 -10.90 -3.53 5.72
N LYS A 141 -10.44 -4.38 6.65
CA LYS A 141 -11.07 -4.55 7.97
C LYS A 141 -11.02 -3.26 8.79
N ALA A 142 -9.92 -2.51 8.74
CA ALA A 142 -9.79 -1.23 9.42
C ALA A 142 -10.68 -0.14 8.80
N GLN A 143 -10.81 -0.09 7.47
CA GLN A 143 -11.72 0.83 6.77
C GLN A 143 -13.18 0.49 7.03
N GLY A 144 -13.57 -0.79 7.00
CA GLY A 144 -14.92 -1.23 7.39
C GLY A 144 -15.24 -0.99 8.88
N ARG A 145 -14.21 -0.93 9.74
CA ARG A 145 -14.33 -0.57 11.16
C ARG A 145 -14.16 0.90 11.48
N ARG A 146 -13.80 1.76 10.52
CA ARG A 146 -13.94 3.21 10.68
C ARG A 146 -15.43 3.55 10.60
N LYS A 147 -16.18 3.20 11.64
CA LYS A 147 -17.27 4.06 12.11
C LYS A 147 -16.62 5.42 12.26
N LEU A 148 -16.85 6.27 11.26
CA LEU A 148 -16.54 7.68 11.28
C LEU A 148 -16.82 8.18 12.70
N GLY A 149 -15.75 8.46 13.45
CA GLY A 149 -15.87 8.86 14.85
C GLY A 149 -16.77 10.10 14.95
N LEU A 150 -17.20 10.47 16.16
CA LEU A 150 -18.05 11.65 16.41
C LEU A 150 -17.62 12.92 15.65
N MET A 151 -16.32 13.04 15.30
CA MET A 151 -15.70 14.07 14.44
C MET A 151 -16.24 14.16 13.01
N ALA A 152 -16.95 13.16 12.51
CA ALA A 152 -17.51 13.14 11.16
C ALA A 152 -18.94 13.69 11.06
N ASN A 153 -19.54 14.03 12.19
CA ASN A 153 -20.85 14.63 12.21
C ASN A 153 -20.72 16.14 11.88
N PRO A 154 -21.20 16.61 10.72
CA PRO A 154 -21.05 18.01 10.31
C PRO A 154 -21.75 18.99 11.28
N ILE A 155 -22.77 18.52 12.01
CA ILE A 155 -23.47 19.33 13.03
C ILE A 155 -22.54 19.60 14.21
N LEU A 156 -21.74 18.61 14.64
CA LEU A 156 -20.78 18.78 15.74
C LEU A 156 -19.69 19.80 15.34
N GLY A 157 -19.23 19.74 14.09
CA GLY A 157 -18.30 20.72 13.53
C GLY A 157 -18.87 22.15 13.53
N LEU A 158 -20.13 22.31 13.10
CA LEU A 158 -20.82 23.61 13.16
C LEU A 158 -20.99 24.13 14.58
N MET A 159 -21.29 23.26 15.55
CA MET A 159 -21.39 23.66 16.96
C MET A 159 -20.05 24.19 17.49
N VAL A 160 -18.94 23.50 17.20
CA VAL A 160 -17.59 23.94 17.61
C VAL A 160 -17.25 25.30 16.98
N LEU A 161 -17.53 25.49 15.69
CA LEU A 161 -17.34 26.78 15.02
C LEU A 161 -18.21 27.89 15.63
N GLY A 162 -19.44 27.57 16.04
CA GLY A 162 -20.32 28.49 16.75
C GLY A 162 -19.76 28.94 18.10
N VAL A 163 -19.22 28.00 18.89
CA VAL A 163 -18.56 28.31 20.18
C VAL A 163 -17.33 29.18 19.97
N ILE A 164 -16.45 28.82 19.04
CA ILE A 164 -15.24 29.62 18.71
C ILE A 164 -15.63 31.03 18.25
N SER A 165 -16.64 31.15 17.39
CA SER A 165 -17.14 32.45 16.94
C SER A 165 -17.69 33.28 18.10
N GLY A 166 -18.42 32.66 19.02
CA GLY A 166 -18.89 33.31 20.25
C GLY A 166 -17.73 33.81 21.12
N MET A 167 -16.70 33.00 21.31
CA MET A 167 -15.50 33.35 22.07
C MET A 167 -14.77 34.56 21.45
N LEU A 168 -14.56 34.55 20.13
CA LEU A 168 -13.94 35.66 19.40
C LEU A 168 -14.77 36.95 19.46
N LEU A 169 -16.09 36.87 19.26
CA LEU A 169 -16.98 38.02 19.31
C LEU A 169 -17.09 38.62 20.72
N LEU A 170 -17.03 37.77 21.74
CA LEU A 170 -17.07 38.18 23.15
C LEU A 170 -15.67 38.47 23.74
N LYS A 171 -14.64 38.49 22.89
CA LYS A 171 -13.23 38.75 23.26
C LYS A 171 -12.81 37.91 24.48
N ASP A 172 -13.06 36.62 24.41
CA ASP A 172 -12.64 35.61 25.39
C ASP A 172 -12.96 35.98 26.84
N SER A 173 -14.19 36.43 27.10
CA SER A 173 -14.80 36.63 28.42
C SER A 173 -14.19 37.70 29.34
N TYR A 174 -13.03 38.27 29.02
CA TYR A 174 -12.39 39.25 29.90
C TYR A 174 -12.95 40.67 29.77
N VAL A 175 -13.49 41.02 28.59
CA VAL A 175 -13.93 42.41 28.31
C VAL A 175 -15.44 42.54 28.19
N ALA A 176 -16.13 41.55 27.62
CA ALA A 176 -17.55 41.67 27.31
C ALA A 176 -18.47 41.71 28.55
N PRO A 177 -18.34 40.83 29.56
CA PRO A 177 -19.20 40.91 30.74
C PRO A 177 -19.03 42.21 31.54
N PRO A 178 -17.81 42.72 31.80
CA PRO A 178 -17.63 44.03 32.42
C PRO A 178 -18.25 45.17 31.60
N MET A 179 -18.09 45.17 30.27
CA MET A 179 -18.66 46.21 29.39
C MET A 179 -20.20 46.19 29.37
N ILE A 180 -20.82 45.00 29.37
CA ILE A 180 -22.27 44.85 29.45
C ILE A 180 -22.76 45.31 30.83
N PHE A 181 -22.07 44.89 31.91
CA PHE A 181 -22.37 45.32 33.26
C PHE A 181 -22.28 46.85 33.40
N MET A 182 -21.23 47.46 32.88
CA MET A 182 -21.06 48.91 32.90
C MET A 182 -22.23 49.62 32.19
N ARG A 183 -22.66 49.15 31.02
CA ARG A 183 -23.78 49.76 30.28
C ARG A 183 -25.14 49.57 30.95
N LEU A 184 -25.34 48.50 31.71
CA LEU A 184 -26.61 48.21 32.36
C LEU A 184 -26.75 48.89 33.73
N PHE A 185 -25.64 49.14 34.42
CA PHE A 185 -25.67 49.55 35.84
C PHE A 185 -25.01 50.89 36.16
N LEU A 186 -24.22 51.49 35.25
CA LEU A 186 -23.67 52.83 35.47
C LEU A 186 -24.56 53.90 34.84
N LYS A 187 -24.67 55.04 35.52
CA LYS A 187 -25.42 56.19 35.00
C LYS A 187 -24.57 56.94 33.98
N PRO A 188 -25.19 57.61 32.99
CA PRO A 188 -24.45 58.48 32.07
C PRO A 188 -23.69 59.55 32.86
N GLY A 189 -22.36 59.53 32.79
CA GLY A 189 -21.46 60.44 33.51
C GLY A 189 -20.56 59.79 34.57
N ASP A 190 -20.79 58.51 34.92
CA ASP A 190 -19.89 57.79 35.81
C ASP A 190 -18.63 57.33 35.04
N GLU A 191 -17.49 57.96 35.29
CA GLU A 191 -16.20 57.53 34.73
C GLU A 191 -15.57 56.43 35.60
N LEU A 192 -15.44 55.21 35.05
CA LEU A 192 -14.58 54.18 35.62
C LEU A 192 -13.11 54.52 35.33
N SER A 193 -12.59 55.49 36.08
CA SER A 193 -11.14 55.69 36.12
C SER A 193 -10.51 54.50 36.86
N TRP A 194 -9.32 54.11 36.40
CA TRP A 194 -8.53 53.09 37.08
C TRP A 194 -8.32 53.51 38.57
N GLN A 195 -8.06 54.79 38.84
CA GLN A 195 -7.99 55.31 40.22
C GLN A 195 -9.25 55.04 41.05
N THR A 196 -10.46 55.14 40.48
CA THR A 196 -11.71 54.90 41.22
C THR A 196 -11.83 53.43 41.66
N VAL A 197 -11.48 52.49 40.78
CA VAL A 197 -11.77 51.07 41.01
C VAL A 197 -10.79 50.42 42.00
N TYR A 198 -9.49 50.75 41.95
CA TYR A 198 -8.53 50.13 42.89
C TYR A 198 -7.67 51.13 43.68
N GLY A 199 -8.01 52.43 43.66
CA GLY A 199 -7.37 53.41 44.54
C GLY A 199 -7.62 53.14 46.04
N SER A 200 -8.70 52.45 46.40
CA SER A 200 -8.91 51.98 47.79
C SER A 200 -7.93 50.87 48.17
N LEU A 201 -7.63 49.95 47.25
CA LEU A 201 -6.67 48.87 47.43
C LEU A 201 -5.23 49.42 47.49
N HIS A 202 -4.86 50.31 46.58
CA HIS A 202 -3.54 50.94 46.59
C HIS A 202 -3.26 51.72 47.88
N ARG A 203 -4.26 52.42 48.43
CA ARG A 203 -4.14 53.08 49.75
C ARG A 203 -3.91 52.09 50.88
N ARG A 204 -4.58 50.94 50.86
CA ARG A 204 -4.36 49.87 51.88
C ARG A 204 -2.99 49.23 51.75
N LEU A 205 -2.43 49.17 50.55
CA LEU A 205 -1.10 48.62 50.28
C LEU A 205 0.02 49.66 50.46
N GLY A 206 -0.29 50.89 50.87
CA GLY A 206 0.70 51.96 51.04
C GLY A 206 1.33 52.48 49.75
N ILE A 207 0.74 52.13 48.60
CA ILE A 207 1.21 52.58 47.28
C ILE A 207 0.57 53.95 47.02
N ASN A 208 1.34 55.01 47.24
CA ASN A 208 0.92 56.37 46.89
C ASN A 208 0.87 56.48 45.36
N ALA A 209 -0.33 56.39 44.78
CA ALA A 209 -0.51 56.65 43.35
C ALA A 209 -0.04 58.09 43.06
N PRO A 210 0.79 58.33 42.03
CA PRO A 210 1.20 59.68 41.67
C PRO A 210 -0.04 60.52 41.39
N MET A 211 -0.17 61.65 42.07
CA MET A 211 -1.15 62.68 41.69
C MET A 211 -0.84 63.07 40.25
N THR A 212 -1.83 62.90 39.39
CA THR A 212 -1.84 63.14 37.95
C THR A 212 -0.98 64.34 37.54
N ALA A 213 -0.05 64.13 36.61
CA ALA A 213 0.33 65.21 35.68
C ALA A 213 -0.83 65.40 34.67
N PRO A 214 -1.08 66.62 34.18
CA PRO A 214 -2.28 66.99 33.43
C PRO A 214 -2.49 66.20 32.14
#